data_AF-A0A0F9LBG1-F1
#
_entry.id   AF-A0A0F9LBG1-F1
#
_cell.length_a   1.000
_cell.length_b   1.000
_cell.length_c   1.000
_cell.angle_alpha   90.00
_cell.angle_beta   90.00
_cell.angle_gamma   90.00
#
_symmetry.space_group_name_H-M   'P 1'
#
loop_
_entity.id
_entity.type
_entity.pdbx_description
1 polymer ?
#
loop_
_entity_poly.entity_id
_entity_poly.type
_entity_poly.pdbx_seq_one_letter_code
_entity_poly.pdbx_strand_id
1 'polypeptide(L)' 'MKLEEIAQDRALLEVGRKAVEDVLIEWRDSRISMFNRGNGLVIREKDGKDSHIIRMGPEDAIRIGLEA' A
#
# COMPACT_ATOMS: atom_id res chain seq x y z
N MET A 1 5.98 17.06 12.76
CA MET A 1 6.98 16.23 12.06
C MET A 1 6.91 16.62 10.59
N LYS A 2 8.03 17.05 10.00
CA LYS A 2 8.10 17.31 8.56
C LYS A 2 8.24 15.99 7.81
N LEU A 3 7.75 15.91 6.58
CA LEU A 3 7.90 14.70 5.74
C LEU A 3 9.37 14.28 5.61
N GLU A 4 10.29 15.24 5.57
CA GLU A 4 11.73 14.96 5.53
C GLU A 4 12.23 14.23 6.78
N GLU A 5 11.68 14.53 7.96
CA GLU A 5 12.06 13.89 9.21
C GLU A 5 11.56 12.43 9.24
N ILE A 6 10.32 12.19 8.78
CA ILE A 6 9.75 10.83 8.66
C ILE A 6 10.58 10.00 7.67
N ALA A 7 10.96 10.60 6.54
CA ALA A 7 11.71 9.93 5.49
C ALA A 7 13.13 9.50 5.91
N GLN A 8 13.67 10.06 7.00
CA GLN A 8 14.98 9.67 7.54
C GLN A 8 14.87 8.67 8.70
N ASP A 9 13.67 8.48 9.26
CA ASP A 9 13.44 7.51 10.33
C ASP A 9 13.14 6.12 9.74
N ARG A 10 14.17 5.27 9.70
CA ARG A 10 14.07 3.91 9.13
C ARG A 10 13.09 3.03 9.90
N ALA A 11 12.92 3.24 11.20
CA ALA A 11 12.02 2.43 12.00
C ALA A 11 10.56 2.78 11.68
N LEU A 12 10.24 4.08 11.61
CA LEU A 12 8.91 4.54 11.21
C LEU A 12 8.57 4.13 9.77
N LEU A 13 9.52 4.25 8.84
CA LEU A 13 9.32 3.79 7.46
C LEU A 13 9.04 2.29 7.38
N GLU A 14 9.72 1.47 8.17
CA GLU A 14 9.52 0.03 8.16
C GLU A 14 8.16 -0.38 8.74
N VAL A 15 7.68 0.31 9.79
CA VAL A 15 6.34 0.10 10.34
C VAL A 15 5.28 0.47 9.30
N GLY A 16 5.39 1.67 8.70
CA GLY A 16 4.45 2.11 7.67
C GLY A 16 4.43 1.20 6.44
N ARG A 17 5.61 0.73 5.97
CA ARG A 17 5.72 -0.22 4.86
C ARG A 17 4.96 -1.51 5.15
N LYS A 18 5.17 -2.10 6.34
CA LYS A 18 4.49 -3.35 6.75
C LYS A 18 2.98 -3.19 6.79
N ALA A 19 2.50 -2.10 7.40
CA ALA A 19 1.06 -1.82 7.47
C ALA A 19 0.42 -1.73 6.09
N VAL A 20 1.08 -1.04 5.15
CA VAL A 20 0.62 -0.95 3.76
C VAL A 20 0.59 -2.32 3.08
N GLU A 21 1.64 -3.14 3.27
CA GLU A 21 1.70 -4.49 2.70
C GLU A 21 0.62 -5.43 3.24
N ASP A 22 0.34 -5.40 4.54
CA ASP A 22 -0.69 -6.22 5.17
C ASP A 22 -2.07 -5.91 4.57
N VAL A 23 -2.40 -4.63 4.38
CA VAL A 23 -3.66 -4.21 3.75
C VAL A 23 -3.71 -4.58 2.27
N LEU A 24 -2.59 -4.45 1.53
CA LEU A 24 -2.52 -4.91 0.13
C LEU A 24 -2.82 -6.40 0.00
N ILE A 25 -2.32 -7.22 0.94
CA ILE A 25 -2.59 -8.66 1.01
C ILE A 25 -4.06 -8.92 1.32
N GLU A 26 -4.64 -8.22 2.30
CA GLU A 26 -6.06 -8.36 2.65
C GLU A 26 -6.97 -8.01 1.46
N TRP A 27 -6.66 -6.91 0.75
CA TRP A 27 -7.43 -6.47 -0.42
C TRP A 27 -7.38 -7.49 -1.55
N ARG A 28 -6.20 -8.08 -1.81
CA ARG A 28 -6.05 -9.19 -2.75
C ARG A 28 -6.95 -10.36 -2.37
N ASP A 29 -6.83 -10.82 -1.12
CA ASP A 29 -7.51 -12.03 -0.66
C ASP A 29 -9.04 -11.82 -0.58
N SER A 30 -9.47 -10.60 -0.31
CA SER A 30 -10.88 -10.18 -0.28
C SER A 30 -11.43 -9.78 -1.66
N ARG A 31 -10.59 -9.76 -2.70
CA ARG A 31 -10.92 -9.29 -4.06
C ARG A 31 -11.55 -7.89 -4.08
N ILE A 32 -11.09 -7.00 -3.22
CA ILE A 32 -11.56 -5.61 -3.18
C ILE A 32 -10.96 -4.89 -4.39
N SER A 33 -11.77 -4.70 -5.43
CA SER A 33 -11.35 -4.07 -6.67
C SER A 33 -11.54 -2.55 -6.64
N MET A 34 -10.48 -1.80 -6.89
CA MET A 34 -10.56 -0.39 -7.21
C MET A 34 -10.55 -0.20 -8.73
N PHE A 35 -11.73 -0.19 -9.31
CA PHE A 35 -11.89 -0.01 -10.76
C PHE A 35 -11.26 1.31 -11.24
N ASN A 36 -10.58 1.25 -12.39
CA ASN A 36 -10.06 2.42 -13.12
C ASN A 36 -9.03 3.31 -12.41
N ARG A 37 -8.25 2.79 -11.45
CA ARG A 37 -7.10 3.55 -10.90
C ARG A 37 -5.86 3.39 -11.79
N GLY A 38 -5.49 4.43 -12.55
CA GLY A 38 -4.36 4.40 -13.48
C GLY A 38 -2.98 4.41 -12.80
N ASN A 39 -2.86 5.04 -11.63
CA ASN A 39 -1.62 5.15 -10.85
C ASN A 39 -1.88 4.67 -9.41
N GLY A 40 -0.96 3.88 -8.84
CA GLY A 40 -1.10 3.31 -7.50
C GLY A 40 -0.11 2.18 -7.25
N LEU A 41 -0.06 1.69 -6.00
CA LEU A 41 0.64 0.47 -5.65
C LEU A 41 -0.09 -0.73 -6.25
N VAL A 42 0.66 -1.54 -6.99
CA VAL A 42 0.13 -2.71 -7.68
C VAL A 42 0.05 -3.87 -6.70
N ILE A 43 -1.14 -4.46 -6.57
CA ILE A 43 -1.33 -5.67 -5.78
C ILE A 43 -0.84 -6.87 -6.60
N ARG A 44 0.03 -7.70 -6.01
CA ARG A 44 0.48 -8.95 -6.62
C ARG A 44 -0.45 -10.09 -6.24
N GLU A 45 -0.94 -10.80 -7.25
CA GLU A 45 -1.74 -12.00 -7.10
C GLU A 45 -0.91 -13.16 -6.53
N LYS A 46 -1.56 -14.26 -6.14
CA LYS A 46 -0.88 -15.43 -5.55
C LYS A 46 0.10 -16.12 -6.50
N ASP A 47 -0.08 -15.96 -7.81
CA ASP A 47 0.85 -16.46 -8.84
C ASP A 47 2.05 -15.52 -9.08
N GLY A 48 2.15 -14.43 -8.30
CA GLY A 48 3.21 -13.45 -8.38
C GLY A 48 3.03 -12.42 -9.50
N LYS A 49 1.95 -12.51 -10.30
CA LYS A 49 1.65 -11.52 -11.34
C LYS A 49 1.01 -10.28 -10.75
N ASP A 50 1.26 -9.17 -11.41
CA ASP A 50 0.66 -7.88 -11.11
C ASP A 50 -0.84 -7.89 -11.47
N SER A 51 -1.68 -7.43 -10.55
CA SER A 51 -3.11 -7.29 -10.81
C SER A 51 -3.36 -6.13 -11.78
N HIS A 52 -4.13 -6.41 -12.82
CA HIS A 52 -4.48 -5.42 -13.85
C HIS A 52 -5.65 -4.52 -13.43
N ILE A 53 -6.41 -4.91 -12.39
CA ILE A 53 -7.60 -4.19 -11.91
C ILE A 53 -7.42 -3.72 -10.46
N ILE A 54 -6.70 -4.48 -9.63
CA ILE A 54 -6.62 -4.21 -8.20
C ILE A 54 -5.37 -3.36 -7.88
N ARG A 55 -5.59 -2.12 -7.42
CA ARG A 55 -4.52 -1.17 -7.06
C ARG A 55 -4.89 -0.33 -5.85
N MET A 56 -3.92 -0.04 -5.00
CA MET A 56 -4.05 0.91 -3.89
C MET A 56 -3.55 2.29 -4.30
N GLY A 57 -4.27 3.34 -3.95
CA GLY A 57 -3.87 4.72 -4.24
C GLY A 57 -2.72 5.14 -3.32
N PRO A 58 -1.82 6.01 -3.77
CA PRO A 58 -0.79 6.59 -2.90
C PRO A 58 -1.38 7.27 -1.66
N GLU A 59 -2.55 7.89 -1.77
CA GLU A 59 -3.26 8.52 -0.66
C GLU A 59 -3.72 7.51 0.41
N ASP A 60 -4.16 6.33 -0.01
CA ASP A 60 -4.55 5.24 0.89
C ASP A 60 -3.31 4.65 1.55
N ALA A 61 -2.25 4.44 0.78
CA ALA A 61 -0.98 3.92 1.28
C ALA A 61 -0.37 4.85 2.34
N ILE A 62 -0.37 6.16 2.09
CA ILE A 62 0.13 7.16 3.06
C ILE A 62 -0.74 7.14 4.32
N ARG A 63 -2.08 7.14 4.17
CA ARG A 63 -3.01 7.11 5.31
C ARG A 63 -2.80 5.86 6.16
N ILE A 64 -2.76 4.68 5.55
CA ILE A 64 -2.53 3.40 6.25
C ILE A 64 -1.20 3.43 6.98
N GLY A 65 -0.13 3.87 6.31
CA GLY A 65 1.20 3.95 6.92
C GLY A 65 1.31 4.94 8.09
N LEU A 66 0.42 5.95 8.15
CA LEU A 66 0.37 6.93 9.24
C LEU A 66 -0.58 6.50 10.39
N GLU A 67 -1.52 5.60 10.14
CA GLU A 67 -2.52 5.11 11.11
C GLU A 67 -2.08 3.83 11.86
N ALA A 68 -1.00 3.19 11.42
CA ALA A 68 -0.43 1.97 12.01
C ALA A 68 0.51 2.24 13.20
#